data_AF-A0A820FC57-F1
#
_entry.id   AF-A0A820FC57-F1
#
_cell.length_a   1.000
_cell.length_b   1.000
_cell.length_c   1.000
_cell.angle_alpha   90.00
_cell.angle_beta   90.00
_cell.angle_gamma   90.00
#
_symmetry.space_group_name_H-M   'P 1'
#
loop_
_entity.id
_entity.type
_entity.pdbx_description
1 polymer ?
#
loop_
_entity_poly.entity_id
_entity_poly.type
_entity_poly.pdbx_seq_one_letter_code
_entity_poly.pdbx_strand_id
1 'polypeptide(L)'
;IQLPVDLANRIGEKSQRNLRRALLMLQSCATQKVPLTKDQQIVEPDWEIYLRDTARMIGEQQTPQRILEARERLYELIAHCIPAEVIFKGLLDELLANCDDLLKSQITQTAAEYEHRLRQGSKEIFHLEAFIAKYMCIYKQHMQSMAAGLDDCFD
;
A
#
# COMPACT_ATOMS: atom_id res chain seq x y z
N ILE A 1 26.85 18.90 -11.13
CA ILE A 1 25.76 18.71 -10.15
C ILE A 1 26.37 18.03 -8.92
N GLN A 2 26.41 18.71 -7.78
CA GLN A 2 26.83 18.06 -6.53
C GLN A 2 25.59 17.40 -5.92
N LEU A 3 25.62 16.07 -5.79
CA LEU A 3 24.58 15.30 -5.13
C LEU A 3 24.97 15.11 -3.67
N PRO A 4 24.23 15.67 -2.69
CA PRO A 4 24.49 15.41 -1.29
C PRO A 4 24.36 13.92 -0.97
N VAL A 5 25.31 13.38 -0.21
CA VAL A 5 25.35 11.94 0.16
C VAL A 5 24.08 11.53 0.91
N ASP A 6 23.59 12.39 1.80
CA ASP A 6 22.35 12.16 2.56
C ASP A 6 21.13 11.98 1.64
N LEU A 7 21.02 12.81 0.59
CA LEU A 7 19.94 12.69 -0.40
C LEU A 7 20.11 11.42 -1.25
N ALA A 8 21.34 11.09 -1.64
CA ALA A 8 21.63 9.86 -2.39
C ALA A 8 21.24 8.60 -1.61
N ASN A 9 21.56 8.55 -0.31
CA ASN A 9 21.21 7.43 0.56
C ASN A 9 19.68 7.28 0.68
N ARG A 10 18.96 8.38 0.92
CA ARG A 10 17.49 8.37 1.01
C ARG A 10 16.83 7.93 -0.31
N ILE A 11 17.36 8.36 -1.46
CA ILE A 11 16.91 7.88 -2.78
C ILE A 11 17.22 6.39 -2.94
N GLY A 12 18.40 5.94 -2.52
CA GLY A 12 18.80 4.54 -2.53
C GLY A 12 17.80 3.66 -1.76
N GLU A 13 17.45 4.06 -0.54
CA GLU A 13 16.46 3.37 0.30
C GLU A 13 15.06 3.39 -0.35
N LYS A 14 14.55 4.56 -0.74
CA LYS A 14 13.21 4.71 -1.37
C LYS A 14 13.07 4.02 -2.73
N SER A 15 14.17 3.81 -3.43
CA SER A 15 14.17 3.13 -4.73
C SER A 15 13.94 1.62 -4.61
N GLN A 16 13.97 1.05 -3.39
CA GLN A 16 13.79 -0.39 -3.15
C GLN A 16 14.71 -1.25 -4.04
N ARG A 17 15.99 -0.83 -4.16
CA ARG A 17 17.01 -1.49 -5.00
C ARG A 17 16.69 -1.49 -6.51
N ASN A 18 15.76 -0.66 -6.97
CA ASN A 18 15.48 -0.47 -8.39
C ASN A 18 16.24 0.76 -8.92
N LEU A 19 17.31 0.52 -9.68
CA LEU A 19 18.15 1.57 -10.23
C LEU A 19 17.40 2.55 -11.14
N ARG A 20 16.46 2.06 -11.95
CA ARG A 20 15.63 2.93 -12.81
C ARG A 20 14.80 3.88 -11.96
N ARG A 21 14.17 3.38 -10.90
CA ARG A 21 13.40 4.19 -9.94
C ARG A 21 14.28 5.22 -9.24
N ALA A 22 15.47 4.84 -8.79
CA ALA A 22 16.43 5.76 -8.17
C ALA A 22 16.81 6.93 -9.10
N LEU A 23 17.11 6.63 -10.37
CA LEU A 23 17.47 7.65 -11.36
C LEU A 23 16.30 8.59 -11.68
N LEU A 24 15.09 8.06 -11.84
CA LEU A 24 13.89 8.86 -12.08
C LEU A 24 13.59 9.77 -10.88
N MET A 25 13.68 9.26 -9.65
CA MET A 25 13.53 10.07 -8.43
C MET A 25 14.55 11.20 -8.37
N LEU A 26 15.82 10.91 -8.69
CA LEU A 26 16.87 11.93 -8.72
C LEU A 26 16.61 13.00 -9.78
N GLN A 27 16.15 12.59 -10.97
CA GLN A 27 15.76 13.52 -12.04
C GLN A 27 14.59 14.40 -11.60
N SER A 28 13.53 13.83 -11.03
CA SER A 28 12.38 14.59 -10.52
C SER A 28 12.80 15.59 -9.44
N CYS A 29 13.71 15.21 -8.54
CA CYS A 29 14.26 16.13 -7.54
C CYS A 29 15.03 17.29 -8.19
N ALA A 30 15.88 16.99 -9.18
CA ALA A 30 16.65 18.01 -9.90
C ALA A 30 15.77 18.95 -10.73
N THR A 31 14.65 18.46 -11.27
CA THR A 31 13.68 19.29 -12.00
C THR A 31 12.91 20.23 -11.09
N GLN A 32 12.61 19.84 -9.86
CA GLN A 32 11.88 20.69 -8.91
C GLN A 32 12.73 21.82 -8.32
N LYS A 33 13.99 21.54 -7.96
CA LYS A 33 14.84 22.54 -7.30
C LYS A 33 16.32 22.28 -7.55
N VAL A 34 17.04 23.36 -7.87
CA VAL A 34 18.51 23.40 -7.96
C VAL A 34 19.00 24.62 -7.17
N PRO A 35 20.04 24.50 -6.30
CA PRO A 35 20.84 23.31 -6.01
C PRO A 35 20.11 22.26 -5.17
N LEU A 36 20.51 20.99 -5.31
CA LEU A 36 20.00 19.87 -4.51
C LEU A 36 20.36 20.05 -3.03
N THR A 37 19.39 19.88 -2.15
CA THR A 37 19.58 20.02 -0.69
C THR A 37 19.45 18.67 0.01
N LYS A 38 20.14 18.50 1.13
CA LYS A 38 20.10 17.26 1.95
C LYS A 38 18.67 16.88 2.37
N ASP A 39 17.88 17.87 2.76
CA ASP A 39 16.52 17.70 3.28
C ASP A 39 15.43 17.80 2.21
N GLN A 40 15.80 17.72 0.93
CA GLN A 40 14.82 17.76 -0.15
C GLN A 40 13.83 16.60 -0.02
N GLN A 41 12.55 16.88 -0.22
CA GLN A 41 11.52 15.85 -0.27
C GLN A 41 11.67 15.07 -1.58
N ILE A 42 11.72 13.73 -1.47
CA ILE A 42 11.80 12.86 -2.64
C ILE A 42 10.41 12.79 -3.26
N VAL A 43 10.34 13.07 -4.56
CA VAL A 43 9.11 12.95 -5.35
C VAL A 43 8.77 11.48 -5.54
N GLU A 44 7.61 11.09 -5.06
CA GLU A 44 7.06 9.75 -5.26
C GLU A 44 6.11 9.75 -6.47
N PRO A 45 5.96 8.62 -7.17
CA PRO A 45 4.95 8.50 -8.21
C PRO A 45 3.54 8.71 -7.65
N ASP A 46 2.69 9.44 -8.39
CA ASP A 46 1.33 9.79 -7.96
C ASP A 46 0.49 8.55 -7.61
N TRP A 47 0.66 7.46 -8.36
CA TRP A 47 -0.08 6.22 -8.10
C TRP A 47 0.28 5.56 -6.77
N GLU A 48 1.51 5.70 -6.29
CA GLU A 48 1.92 5.15 -4.98
C GLU A 48 1.28 5.94 -3.85
N ILE A 49 1.24 7.27 -3.98
CA ILE A 49 0.55 8.15 -3.02
C ILE A 49 -0.94 7.80 -3.00
N TYR A 50 -1.55 7.70 -4.19
CA TYR A 50 -2.96 7.35 -4.33
C TYR A 50 -3.29 5.97 -3.75
N LEU A 51 -2.42 4.98 -3.94
CA LEU A 51 -2.57 3.63 -3.39
C LEU A 51 -2.43 3.63 -1.86
N ARG A 52 -1.46 4.37 -1.32
CA ARG A 52 -1.28 4.56 0.13
C ARG A 52 -2.50 5.19 0.80
N ASP A 53 -3.06 6.23 0.18
CA ASP A 53 -4.29 6.86 0.65
C ASP A 53 -5.48 5.89 0.61
N THR A 54 -5.52 5.02 -0.41
CA THR A 54 -6.54 3.94 -0.51
C THR A 54 -6.38 2.93 0.62
N ALA A 55 -5.16 2.50 0.92
CA ALA A 55 -4.86 1.58 2.01
C ALA A 55 -5.25 2.17 3.38
N ARG A 56 -4.93 3.46 3.61
CA ARG A 56 -5.34 4.18 4.82
C ARG A 56 -6.86 4.20 4.97
N MET A 57 -7.59 4.54 3.90
CA MET A 57 -9.05 4.55 3.89
C MET A 57 -9.65 3.19 4.25
N ILE A 58 -9.06 2.09 3.75
CA ILE A 58 -9.46 0.71 4.07
C ILE A 58 -9.19 0.36 5.55
N GLY A 59 -8.09 0.85 6.11
CA GLY A 59 -7.72 0.64 7.51
C GLY A 59 -8.60 1.44 8.49
N GLU A 60 -9.04 2.63 8.12
CA GLU A 60 -9.86 3.50 8.97
C GLU A 60 -11.26 2.93 9.26
N GLN A 61 -11.91 2.32 8.27
CA GLN A 61 -13.31 1.88 8.40
C GLN A 61 -13.60 0.60 7.60
N GLN A 62 -14.20 -0.41 8.26
CA GLN A 62 -14.57 -1.68 7.64
C GLN A 62 -16.10 -1.77 7.44
N THR A 63 -16.60 -1.08 6.42
CA THR A 63 -18.02 -1.08 6.00
C THR A 63 -18.17 -1.46 4.53
N PRO A 64 -19.35 -1.96 4.09
CA PRO A 64 -19.59 -2.27 2.68
C PRO A 64 -19.42 -1.06 1.75
N GLN A 65 -19.76 0.14 2.23
CA GLN A 65 -19.57 1.38 1.49
C GLN A 65 -18.09 1.64 1.20
N ARG A 66 -17.19 1.41 2.17
CA ARG A 66 -15.74 1.56 1.96
C ARG A 66 -15.17 0.58 0.95
N ILE A 67 -15.76 -0.61 0.81
CA ILE A 67 -15.38 -1.56 -0.24
C ILE A 67 -15.74 -1.01 -1.62
N LEU A 68 -16.92 -0.40 -1.78
CA LEU A 68 -17.32 0.25 -3.03
C LEU A 68 -16.40 1.42 -3.39
N GLU A 69 -16.10 2.29 -2.41
CA GLU A 69 -15.15 3.38 -2.59
C GLU A 69 -13.76 2.85 -2.98
N ALA A 70 -13.27 1.79 -2.30
CA ALA A 70 -11.98 1.17 -2.63
C ALA A 70 -12.00 0.58 -4.04
N ARG A 71 -13.10 -0.02 -4.46
CA ARG A 71 -13.28 -0.55 -5.81
C ARG A 71 -13.20 0.54 -6.88
N GLU A 72 -13.82 1.70 -6.66
CA GLU A 72 -13.72 2.85 -7.57
C GLU A 72 -12.26 3.32 -7.70
N ARG A 73 -11.56 3.45 -6.58
CA ARG A 73 -10.14 3.82 -6.55
C ARG A 73 -9.24 2.81 -7.27
N LEU A 74 -9.51 1.51 -7.11
CA LEU A 74 -8.80 0.46 -7.84
C LEU A 74 -9.07 0.52 -9.36
N TYR A 75 -10.30 0.86 -9.76
CA TYR A 75 -10.61 1.06 -11.17
C TYR A 75 -9.82 2.21 -11.78
N GLU A 76 -9.66 3.33 -11.06
CA GLU A 76 -8.84 4.45 -11.54
C GLU A 76 -7.39 4.02 -11.79
N LEU A 77 -6.79 3.26 -10.86
CA LEU A 77 -5.42 2.75 -11.01
C LEU A 77 -5.29 1.80 -12.21
N ILE A 78 -6.24 0.88 -12.39
CA ILE A 78 -6.24 -0.05 -13.54
C ILE A 78 -6.45 0.71 -14.85
N ALA A 79 -7.34 1.71 -14.87
CA ALA A 79 -7.59 2.56 -16.03
C ALA A 79 -6.36 3.38 -16.43
N HIS A 80 -5.50 3.72 -15.48
CA HIS A 80 -4.18 4.33 -15.72
C HIS A 80 -3.08 3.33 -16.08
N CYS A 81 -3.45 2.12 -16.52
CA CYS A 81 -2.54 1.08 -17.01
C CYS A 81 -1.52 0.61 -15.96
N ILE A 82 -1.89 0.63 -14.68
CA ILE A 82 -1.05 0.08 -13.61
C ILE A 82 -1.40 -1.40 -13.47
N PRO A 83 -0.43 -2.33 -13.60
CA PRO A 83 -0.70 -3.75 -13.51
C PRO A 83 -1.30 -4.13 -12.15
N ALA A 84 -2.32 -5.00 -12.14
CA ALA A 84 -2.98 -5.40 -10.91
C ALA A 84 -2.04 -6.07 -9.90
N GLU A 85 -1.00 -6.77 -10.35
CA GLU A 85 0.03 -7.35 -9.48
C GLU A 85 0.80 -6.28 -8.70
N VAL A 86 1.09 -5.14 -9.34
CA VAL A 86 1.78 -4.00 -8.70
C VAL A 86 0.85 -3.34 -7.68
N ILE A 87 -0.42 -3.16 -8.04
CA ILE A 87 -1.45 -2.65 -7.14
C ILE A 87 -1.61 -3.58 -5.93
N PHE A 88 -1.71 -4.89 -6.16
CA PHE A 88 -1.91 -5.89 -5.11
C PHE A 88 -0.75 -5.88 -4.12
N LYS A 89 0.48 -5.94 -4.63
CA LYS A 89 1.69 -5.92 -3.78
C LYS A 89 1.81 -4.62 -2.99
N GLY A 90 1.64 -3.47 -3.66
CA GLY A 90 1.71 -2.17 -3.00
C GLY A 90 0.63 -2.00 -1.93
N LEU A 91 -0.60 -2.47 -2.21
CA LEU A 91 -1.69 -2.44 -1.24
C LEU A 91 -1.39 -3.33 -0.03
N LEU A 92 -0.87 -4.54 -0.26
CA LEU A 92 -0.48 -5.45 0.83
C LEU A 92 0.59 -4.82 1.73
N ASP A 93 1.65 -4.24 1.13
CA ASP A 93 2.74 -3.62 1.87
C ASP A 93 2.22 -2.47 2.78
N GLU A 94 1.35 -1.61 2.24
CA GLU A 94 0.75 -0.50 3.00
C GLU A 94 -0.25 -0.97 4.07
N LEU A 95 -1.03 -2.03 3.81
CA LEU A 95 -1.93 -2.60 4.82
C LEU A 95 -1.17 -3.28 5.96
N LEU A 96 -0.11 -4.04 5.65
CA LEU A 96 0.73 -4.69 6.66
C LEU A 96 1.50 -3.67 7.51
N ALA A 97 1.90 -2.52 6.95
CA ALA A 97 2.56 -1.47 7.69
C ALA A 97 1.70 -0.90 8.84
N ASN A 98 0.37 -0.99 8.70
CA ASN A 98 -0.60 -0.47 9.67
C ASN A 98 -1.27 -1.57 10.53
N CYS A 99 -0.81 -2.83 10.46
CA CYS A 99 -1.37 -3.95 11.21
C CYS A 99 -0.46 -4.45 12.34
N ASP A 100 -1.09 -5.02 13.38
CA ASP A 100 -0.40 -5.77 14.44
C ASP A 100 0.30 -7.03 13.90
N ASP A 101 1.44 -7.38 14.49
CA ASP A 101 2.26 -8.52 14.04
C ASP A 101 1.52 -9.86 14.05
N LEU A 102 0.57 -10.04 14.98
CA LEU A 102 -0.27 -11.25 15.07
C LEU A 102 -1.16 -11.41 13.83
N LEU A 103 -1.64 -10.31 13.27
CA LEU A 103 -2.48 -10.30 12.07
C LEU A 103 -1.67 -10.49 10.78
N LYS A 104 -0.41 -10.02 10.75
CA LYS A 104 0.42 -10.05 9.55
C LYS A 104 0.50 -11.45 8.96
N SER A 105 0.73 -12.47 9.77
CA SER A 105 0.82 -13.86 9.28
C SER A 105 -0.46 -14.31 8.56
N GLN A 106 -1.63 -14.04 9.16
CA GLN A 106 -2.92 -14.45 8.59
C GLN A 106 -3.24 -13.66 7.32
N ILE A 107 -2.96 -12.37 7.30
CA ILE A 107 -3.16 -11.50 6.14
C ILE A 107 -2.23 -11.91 5.01
N THR A 108 -0.95 -12.17 5.28
CA THR A 108 0.02 -12.62 4.27
C THR A 108 -0.38 -13.95 3.64
N GLN A 109 -0.83 -14.93 4.45
CA GLN A 109 -1.35 -16.19 3.91
C GLN A 109 -2.55 -15.97 2.99
N THR A 110 -3.51 -15.16 3.45
CA THR A 110 -4.69 -14.79 2.65
C THR A 110 -4.26 -14.09 1.36
N ALA A 111 -3.32 -13.15 1.43
CA ALA A 111 -2.83 -12.41 0.30
C ALA A 111 -2.18 -13.33 -0.75
N ALA A 112 -1.39 -14.32 -0.34
CA ALA A 112 -0.80 -15.29 -1.25
C ALA A 112 -1.85 -16.09 -2.04
N GLU A 113 -2.96 -16.47 -1.39
CA GLU A 113 -4.07 -17.16 -2.07
C GLU A 113 -4.77 -16.28 -3.10
N TYR A 114 -5.03 -15.01 -2.75
CA TYR A 114 -5.70 -14.08 -3.66
C TYR A 114 -4.78 -13.60 -4.79
N GLU A 115 -3.48 -13.43 -4.54
CA GLU A 115 -2.49 -13.13 -5.58
C GLU A 115 -2.40 -14.28 -6.60
N HIS A 116 -2.38 -15.52 -6.12
CA HIS A 116 -2.37 -16.68 -7.01
C HIS A 116 -3.64 -16.72 -7.89
N ARG A 117 -4.81 -16.45 -7.31
CA ARG A 117 -6.07 -16.37 -8.05
C ARG A 117 -6.10 -15.21 -9.04
N LEU A 118 -5.52 -14.06 -8.68
CA LEU A 118 -5.40 -12.90 -9.55
C LEU A 118 -4.66 -13.26 -10.86
N ARG A 119 -3.55 -14.01 -10.75
CA ARG A 119 -2.77 -14.43 -11.93
C ARG A 119 -3.47 -15.46 -12.82
N GLN A 120 -4.37 -16.25 -12.26
CA GLN A 120 -5.14 -17.26 -13.01
C GLN A 120 -6.46 -16.71 -13.57
N GLY A 121 -6.96 -15.64 -12.99
CA GLY A 121 -8.24 -15.04 -13.34
C GLY A 121 -8.17 -14.12 -14.56
N SER A 122 -9.33 -13.86 -15.16
CA SER A 122 -9.47 -12.93 -16.29
C SER A 122 -9.92 -11.52 -15.89
N LYS A 123 -10.42 -11.35 -14.65
CA LYS A 123 -10.97 -10.08 -14.15
C LYS A 123 -10.29 -9.67 -12.85
N GLU A 124 -9.23 -8.89 -12.98
CA GLU A 124 -8.35 -8.46 -11.90
C GLU A 124 -9.09 -7.81 -10.73
N ILE A 125 -10.05 -6.93 -11.04
CA ILE A 125 -10.82 -6.18 -10.06
C ILE A 125 -11.59 -7.08 -9.07
N PHE A 126 -12.07 -8.24 -9.51
CA PHE A 126 -12.80 -9.16 -8.63
C PHE A 126 -11.90 -9.77 -7.57
N HIS A 127 -10.64 -10.06 -7.92
CA HIS A 127 -9.68 -10.64 -6.99
C HIS A 127 -9.17 -9.60 -5.99
N LEU A 128 -8.92 -8.36 -6.47
CA LEU A 128 -8.54 -7.23 -5.62
C LEU A 128 -9.63 -6.89 -4.60
N GLU A 129 -10.86 -6.75 -5.05
CA GLU A 129 -12.02 -6.47 -4.19
C GLU A 129 -12.25 -7.58 -3.17
N ALA A 130 -12.17 -8.85 -3.61
CA ALA A 130 -12.37 -9.98 -2.71
C ALA A 130 -11.25 -10.08 -1.65
N PHE A 131 -10.01 -9.72 -1.98
CA PHE A 131 -8.93 -9.60 -1.01
C PHE A 131 -9.22 -8.48 0.01
N ILE A 132 -9.62 -7.29 -0.44
CA ILE A 132 -9.96 -6.17 0.45
C ILE A 132 -11.10 -6.56 1.39
N ALA A 133 -12.17 -7.16 0.87
CA ALA A 133 -13.29 -7.61 1.68
C ALA A 133 -12.86 -8.63 2.74
N LYS A 134 -11.98 -9.58 2.36
CA LYS A 134 -11.44 -10.58 3.30
C LYS A 134 -10.55 -9.95 4.36
N TYR A 135 -9.68 -9.02 3.97
CA TYR A 135 -8.86 -8.23 4.89
C TYR A 135 -9.72 -7.47 5.90
N MET A 136 -10.73 -6.73 5.43
CA MET A 136 -11.64 -5.96 6.29
C MET A 136 -12.37 -6.86 7.30
N CYS A 137 -12.76 -8.07 6.89
CA CYS A 137 -13.39 -9.05 7.77
C CYS A 137 -12.44 -9.51 8.89
N ILE A 138 -11.22 -9.91 8.54
CA ILE A 138 -10.19 -10.33 9.50
C ILE A 138 -9.86 -9.19 10.47
N TYR A 139 -9.60 -8.00 9.93
CA TYR A 139 -9.22 -6.83 10.71
C TYR A 139 -10.31 -6.42 11.71
N LYS A 140 -11.57 -6.38 11.26
CA LYS A 140 -12.72 -6.06 12.13
C LYS A 140 -12.92 -7.09 13.24
N GLN A 141 -12.79 -8.38 12.93
CA GLN A 141 -12.90 -9.45 13.93
C GLN A 141 -11.83 -9.32 15.01
N HIS A 142 -10.59 -9.02 14.60
CA HIS A 142 -9.49 -8.82 15.54
C HIS A 142 -9.71 -7.60 16.43
N MET A 143 -10.12 -6.46 15.87
CA MET A 143 -10.45 -5.27 16.66
C MET A 143 -11.57 -5.54 17.68
N GLN A 144 -12.60 -6.29 17.30
CA GLN A 144 -13.68 -6.67 18.20
C GLN A 144 -13.21 -7.61 19.32
N SER A 145 -12.36 -8.60 18.99
CA SER A 145 -11.79 -9.51 19.99
C SER A 145 -10.88 -8.80 20.99
N MET A 146 -10.11 -7.81 20.53
CA MET A 146 -9.24 -7.00 21.38
C MET A 146 -10.07 -6.12 22.34
N ALA A 147 -11.17 -5.54 21.85
CA ALA A 147 -12.09 -4.75 22.66
C ALA A 147 -12.77 -5.61 23.74
N ALA A 148 -13.27 -6.79 23.39
CA ALA A 148 -13.92 -7.70 24.34
C ALA A 148 -12.96 -8.18 25.45
N GLY A 149 -11.70 -8.49 25.12
CA GLY A 149 -10.71 -8.91 26.11
C GLY A 149 -10.26 -7.81 27.08
N LEU A 150 -10.50 -6.53 26.76
CA LEU A 150 -10.29 -5.41 27.68
C LEU A 150 -11.43 -5.29 28.69
N ASP A 151 -12.67 -5.55 28.28
CA ASP A 151 -13.83 -5.49 29.18
C ASP A 151 -13.76 -6.59 30.26
N ASP A 152 -13.29 -7.80 29.92
CA ASP A 152 -13.10 -8.92 30.88
C ASP A 152 -11.99 -8.67 31.93
N CYS A 153 -11.12 -7.67 31.76
CA CYS A 153 -10.07 -7.32 32.73
C CYS A 153 -10.51 -6.29 33.77
N PHE A 154 -11.68 -5.68 33.61
CA PHE A 154 -12.22 -4.65 34.50
C PHE A 154 -13.39 -5.14 35.38
N ASP A 155 -13.75 -6.43 35.30
CA ASP A 155 -14.65 -7.14 36.22
C ASP A 155 -13.85 -8.07 37.16
#